data_AF-A0A1X6YT81-F1
#
_entry.id   AF-A0A1X6YT81-F1
#
_cell.length_a   1.000
_cell.length_b   1.000
_cell.length_c   1.000
_cell.angle_alpha   90.00
_cell.angle_beta   90.00
_cell.angle_gamma   90.00
#
_symmetry.space_group_name_H-M   'P 1'
#
loop_
_entity.id
_entity.type
_entity.pdbx_description
1 polymer ?
#
loop_
_entity_poly.entity_id
_entity_poly.type
_entity_poly.pdbx_seq_one_letter_code
_entity_poly.pdbx_strand_id
1 'polypeptide(L)'
;MTGKVLTLFLVAAALAAGLAMYYLQVYAFYEDVPENDAEIVLMRAGEDTAEPIPFETFEGIDADSSPIRYRACFSTEVSLEAARERFEAYPDAAPRVAPGWFSCFDAEAIGEMIADGRAGVFLSEANIEYGIDRVVAITEDGFGYVWHEINDCGEKSYDGTPLGEDCPPRPES
;
A
#
# COMPACT_ATOMS: atom_id res chain seq x y z
N MET A 1 10.63 42.81 28.04
CA MET A 1 9.29 42.20 28.05
C MET A 1 8.88 41.72 26.66
N THR A 2 8.99 42.55 25.63
CA THR A 2 8.63 42.23 24.23
C THR A 2 9.31 40.96 23.65
N GLY A 3 10.61 40.78 23.89
CA GLY A 3 11.34 39.61 23.37
C GLY A 3 10.81 38.27 23.90
N LYS A 4 10.47 38.18 25.19
CA LYS A 4 9.92 36.94 25.79
C LYS A 4 8.54 36.59 25.24
N VAL A 5 7.70 37.60 24.97
CA VAL A 5 6.37 37.41 24.38
C VAL A 5 6.50 36.92 22.93
N LEU A 6 7.42 37.51 22.15
CA LEU A 6 7.71 37.06 20.79
C LEU A 6 8.24 35.61 20.77
N THR A 7 9.16 35.27 21.67
CA THR A 7 9.66 33.89 21.79
C THR A 7 8.54 32.91 22.14
N LEU A 8 7.67 33.24 23.09
CA LEU A 8 6.55 32.37 23.47
C LEU A 8 5.58 32.18 22.30
N PHE A 9 5.26 33.24 21.56
CA PHE A 9 4.41 33.17 20.38
C PHE A 9 5.01 32.24 19.32
N LEU A 10 6.30 32.37 19.01
CA LEU A 10 6.97 31.52 18.03
C LEU A 10 6.97 30.04 18.44
N VAL A 11 7.22 29.74 19.72
CA VAL A 11 7.16 28.37 20.23
C VAL A 11 5.74 27.81 20.14
N ALA A 12 4.73 28.58 20.51
CA ALA A 12 3.33 28.16 20.42
C ALA A 12 2.90 27.92 18.96
N ALA A 13 3.30 28.80 18.03
CA ALA A 13 3.02 28.65 16.61
C ALA A 13 3.71 27.39 16.03
N ALA A 14 4.98 27.14 16.39
CA ALA A 14 5.71 25.95 15.96
C ALA A 14 5.05 24.66 16.49
N LEU A 15 4.64 24.64 17.76
CA LEU A 15 3.90 23.51 18.34
C LEU A 15 2.56 23.28 17.64
N ALA A 16 1.78 24.34 17.41
CA ALA A 16 0.51 24.24 16.70
C ALA A 16 0.69 23.72 15.27
N ALA A 17 1.70 24.21 14.54
CA ALA A 17 2.00 23.74 13.20
C ALA A 17 2.45 22.27 13.18
N GLY A 18 3.29 21.85 14.14
CA GLY A 18 3.74 20.47 14.25
C GLY A 18 2.58 19.50 14.56
N LEU A 19 1.71 19.87 15.51
CA LEU A 19 0.52 19.07 15.84
C LEU A 19 -0.45 18.99 14.67
N ALA A 20 -0.67 20.11 13.95
CA ALA A 20 -1.49 20.13 12.75
C ALA A 20 -0.92 19.22 11.66
N MET A 21 0.39 19.29 11.40
CA MET A 21 1.06 18.42 10.42
C MET A 21 0.91 16.94 10.79
N TYR A 22 1.15 16.58 12.05
CA TYR A 22 0.97 15.22 12.53
C TYR A 22 -0.48 14.73 12.34
N TYR A 23 -1.46 15.54 12.75
CA TYR A 23 -2.88 15.19 12.62
C TYR A 23 -3.27 15.01 11.14
N LEU A 24 -2.85 15.92 10.27
CA LEU A 24 -3.14 15.85 8.84
C LEU A 24 -2.55 14.58 8.21
N GLN A 25 -1.28 14.30 8.48
CA GLN A 25 -0.59 13.17 7.86
C GLN A 25 -1.06 11.80 8.38
N VAL A 26 -1.39 11.69 9.67
CA VAL A 26 -1.72 10.40 10.31
C VAL A 26 -3.21 10.13 10.35
N TYR A 27 -4.07 11.14 10.41
CA TYR A 27 -5.51 10.97 10.58
C TYR A 27 -6.32 11.63 9.47
N ALA A 28 -6.16 12.94 9.25
CA ALA A 28 -7.14 13.70 8.47
C ALA A 28 -7.23 13.32 6.99
N PHE A 29 -6.13 12.82 6.41
CA PHE A 29 -6.10 12.42 5.00
C PHE A 29 -6.43 10.95 4.77
N TYR A 30 -6.51 10.13 5.83
CA TYR A 30 -6.90 8.74 5.69
C TYR A 30 -8.42 8.60 5.81
N GLU A 31 -8.99 7.79 4.93
CA GLU A 31 -10.38 7.40 4.95
C GLU A 31 -10.52 5.88 4.86
N ASP A 32 -11.59 5.36 5.42
CA ASP A 32 -11.91 3.93 5.33
C ASP A 32 -12.40 3.61 3.91
N VAL A 33 -11.88 2.52 3.35
CA VAL A 33 -12.38 1.97 2.09
C VAL A 33 -13.61 1.12 2.38
N PRO A 34 -14.79 1.44 1.82
CA PRO A 34 -15.99 0.65 2.03
C PRO A 34 -15.82 -0.76 1.44
N GLU A 35 -16.21 -1.79 2.20
CA GLU A 35 -16.17 -3.19 1.73
C GLU A 35 -16.94 -3.41 0.41
N ASN A 36 -18.04 -2.69 0.19
CA ASN A 36 -18.81 -2.78 -1.06
C ASN A 36 -18.07 -2.23 -2.29
N ASP A 37 -17.05 -1.40 -2.08
CA ASP A 37 -16.21 -0.84 -3.13
C ASP A 37 -14.90 -1.63 -3.29
N ALA A 38 -14.66 -2.62 -2.41
CA ALA A 38 -13.48 -3.46 -2.44
C ALA A 38 -13.65 -4.63 -3.42
N GLU A 39 -12.70 -4.77 -4.34
CA GLU A 39 -12.54 -5.94 -5.18
C GLU A 39 -11.09 -6.43 -5.06
N ILE A 40 -10.90 -7.67 -4.61
CA ILE A 40 -9.57 -8.27 -4.53
C ILE A 40 -9.37 -9.14 -5.76
N VAL A 41 -8.53 -8.68 -6.67
CA VAL A 41 -8.16 -9.39 -7.90
C VAL A 41 -6.69 -9.81 -7.85
N LEU A 42 -6.36 -10.88 -8.55
CA LEU A 42 -4.99 -11.38 -8.72
C LEU A 42 -4.72 -11.68 -10.20
N MET A 43 -3.57 -11.26 -10.70
CA MET A 43 -3.12 -11.57 -12.06
C MET A 43 -2.74 -13.04 -12.17
N ARG A 44 -3.23 -13.73 -13.19
CA ARG A 44 -2.88 -15.14 -13.45
C ARG A 44 -1.47 -15.26 -14.02
N ALA A 45 -0.73 -16.25 -13.54
CA ALA A 45 0.64 -16.47 -13.97
C ALA A 45 0.72 -16.76 -15.48
N GLY A 46 1.52 -15.97 -16.20
CA GLY A 46 1.70 -16.10 -17.64
C GLY A 46 0.51 -15.68 -18.51
N GLU A 47 -0.48 -14.99 -17.94
CA GLU A 47 -1.62 -14.41 -18.67
C GLU A 47 -1.83 -12.94 -18.28
N ASP A 48 -2.36 -12.13 -19.20
CA ASP A 48 -2.78 -10.76 -18.91
C ASP A 48 -4.21 -10.71 -18.36
N THR A 49 -4.60 -11.71 -17.56
CA THR A 49 -5.95 -11.82 -17.00
C THR A 49 -5.94 -11.71 -15.48
N ALA A 50 -6.71 -10.75 -14.96
CA ALA A 50 -7.00 -10.63 -13.54
C ALA A 50 -8.20 -11.53 -13.17
N GLU A 51 -8.10 -12.23 -12.05
CA GLU A 51 -9.18 -13.06 -11.49
C GLU A 51 -9.56 -12.56 -10.10
N PRO A 52 -10.85 -12.29 -9.84
CA PRO A 52 -11.31 -11.95 -8.50
C PRO A 52 -11.25 -13.15 -7.57
N ILE A 53 -10.81 -12.94 -6.33
CA ILE A 53 -10.81 -13.96 -5.28
C ILE A 53 -11.88 -13.64 -4.23
N PRO A 54 -12.54 -14.67 -3.66
CA PRO A 54 -13.46 -14.45 -2.56
C PRO A 54 -12.70 -13.98 -1.31
N PHE A 55 -13.28 -13.01 -0.61
CA PHE A 55 -12.75 -12.48 0.64
C PHE A 55 -13.87 -12.24 1.65
N GLU A 56 -13.50 -12.17 2.91
CA GLU A 56 -14.36 -11.80 4.04
C GLU A 56 -13.60 -10.87 4.99
N THR A 57 -14.31 -10.20 5.90
CA THR A 57 -13.71 -9.37 6.96
C THR A 57 -12.76 -8.29 6.44
N PHE A 58 -13.15 -7.62 5.36
CA PHE A 58 -12.33 -6.57 4.75
C PHE A 58 -12.26 -5.33 5.65
N GLU A 59 -11.04 -4.88 5.92
CA GLU A 59 -10.78 -3.54 6.45
C GLU A 59 -9.72 -2.89 5.55
N GLY A 60 -10.01 -1.69 5.07
CA GLY A 60 -9.11 -0.97 4.17
C GLY A 60 -9.08 0.51 4.49
N ILE A 61 -7.93 1.13 4.24
CA ILE A 61 -7.73 2.57 4.35
C ILE A 61 -7.02 3.07 3.09
N ASP A 62 -7.36 4.28 2.67
CA ASP A 62 -6.67 4.97 1.59
C ASP A 62 -6.53 6.46 1.90
N ALA A 63 -5.75 7.16 1.08
CA ALA A 63 -5.58 8.59 1.15
C ALA A 63 -5.12 9.17 -0.20
N ASP A 64 -5.97 9.98 -0.83
CA ASP A 64 -5.72 10.70 -2.09
C ASP A 64 -4.43 11.54 -2.11
N SER A 65 -3.90 11.87 -0.94
CA SER A 65 -2.64 12.60 -0.80
C SER A 65 -1.41 11.86 -1.37
N SER A 66 -1.48 10.54 -1.59
CA SER A 66 -0.42 9.77 -2.25
C SER A 66 -0.87 8.36 -2.63
N PRO A 67 -0.55 7.87 -3.84
CA PRO A 67 -1.01 6.56 -4.31
C PRO A 67 -0.46 5.38 -3.53
N ILE A 68 0.67 5.52 -2.82
CA ILE A 68 1.22 4.42 -2.03
C ILE A 68 0.51 4.26 -0.67
N ARG A 69 -0.57 5.00 -0.40
CA ARG A 69 -1.24 5.05 0.90
C ARG A 69 -2.35 4.02 1.12
N TYR A 70 -2.73 3.29 0.10
CA TYR A 70 -3.70 2.21 0.24
C TYR A 70 -3.13 1.04 1.04
N ARG A 71 -3.91 0.57 2.03
CA ARG A 71 -3.67 -0.70 2.74
C ARG A 71 -4.99 -1.36 3.02
N ALA A 72 -5.01 -2.68 2.93
CA ALA A 72 -6.15 -3.45 3.37
C ALA A 72 -5.71 -4.79 3.96
N CYS A 73 -6.60 -5.38 4.74
CA CYS A 73 -6.51 -6.74 5.25
C CYS A 73 -7.86 -7.42 5.01
N PHE A 74 -7.83 -8.74 4.83
CA PHE A 74 -9.01 -9.56 4.63
C PHE A 74 -8.70 -11.01 5.00
N SER A 75 -9.73 -11.86 5.07
CA SER A 75 -9.57 -13.32 5.11
C SER A 75 -10.03 -13.94 3.80
N THR A 76 -9.42 -15.04 3.39
CA THR A 76 -9.78 -15.76 2.17
C THR A 76 -9.64 -17.27 2.36
N GLU A 77 -10.43 -18.03 1.61
CA GLU A 77 -10.31 -19.49 1.53
C GLU A 77 -9.23 -19.94 0.53
N VAL A 78 -8.64 -19.01 -0.24
CA VAL A 78 -7.54 -19.31 -1.15
C VAL A 78 -6.28 -19.63 -0.35
N SER A 79 -5.82 -20.88 -0.43
CA SER A 79 -4.58 -21.27 0.24
C SER A 79 -3.35 -20.68 -0.45
N LEU A 80 -2.27 -20.49 0.31
CA LEU A 80 -1.00 -19.99 -0.21
C LEU A 80 -0.44 -20.87 -1.35
N GLU A 81 -0.54 -22.19 -1.25
CA GLU A 81 -0.13 -23.12 -2.30
C GLU A 81 -0.94 -22.92 -3.58
N ALA A 82 -2.27 -22.82 -3.46
CA ALA A 82 -3.13 -22.60 -4.62
C ALA A 82 -2.84 -21.24 -5.28
N ALA A 83 -2.54 -20.22 -4.49
CA ALA A 83 -2.14 -18.92 -5.00
C ALA A 83 -0.80 -18.99 -5.76
N ARG A 84 0.21 -19.67 -5.20
CA ARG A 84 1.54 -19.87 -5.81
C ARG A 84 1.49 -20.59 -7.16
N GLU A 85 0.52 -21.49 -7.34
CA GLU A 85 0.38 -22.24 -8.58
C GLU A 85 -0.34 -21.45 -9.69
N ARG A 86 -1.16 -20.45 -9.32
CA ARG A 86 -2.10 -19.80 -10.24
C ARG A 86 -1.78 -18.36 -10.57
N PHE A 87 -1.19 -17.62 -9.65
CA PHE A 87 -1.06 -16.18 -9.74
C PHE A 87 0.38 -15.73 -9.93
N GLU A 88 0.54 -14.59 -10.57
CA GLU A 88 1.84 -13.97 -10.85
C GLU A 88 2.50 -13.55 -9.52
N ALA A 89 3.65 -14.16 -9.21
CA ALA A 89 4.39 -13.84 -8.00
C ALA A 89 5.03 -12.44 -8.12
N TYR A 90 4.99 -11.68 -7.03
CA TYR A 90 5.65 -10.37 -6.94
C TYR A 90 6.85 -10.48 -5.98
N PRO A 91 8.07 -10.72 -6.49
CA PRO A 91 9.25 -10.79 -5.65
C PRO A 91 9.60 -9.42 -5.07
N ASP A 92 10.37 -9.42 -3.98
CA ASP A 92 10.96 -8.22 -3.36
C ASP A 92 9.96 -7.14 -2.90
N ALA A 93 8.68 -7.48 -2.75
CA ALA A 93 7.68 -6.59 -2.20
C ALA A 93 7.98 -6.26 -0.72
N ALA A 94 7.81 -4.99 -0.35
CA ALA A 94 8.11 -4.44 0.96
C ALA A 94 6.87 -3.73 1.55
N PRO A 95 6.12 -4.37 2.47
CA PRO A 95 4.91 -3.81 3.03
C PRO A 95 5.17 -2.42 3.65
N ARG A 96 4.30 -1.46 3.32
CA ARG A 96 4.44 -0.06 3.77
C ARG A 96 3.81 0.12 5.15
N VAL A 97 4.48 0.87 6.02
CA VAL A 97 4.02 1.10 7.40
C VAL A 97 2.68 1.83 7.40
N ALA A 98 1.68 1.20 8.02
CA ALA A 98 0.36 1.79 8.23
C ALA A 98 0.36 2.77 9.43
N PRO A 99 -0.60 3.69 9.51
CA PRO A 99 -0.83 4.48 10.72
C PRO A 99 -1.11 3.57 11.92
N GLY A 100 -0.57 3.90 13.10
CA GLY A 100 -0.70 3.05 14.29
C GLY A 100 -2.13 2.85 14.84
N TRP A 101 -3.13 3.55 14.30
CA TRP A 101 -4.55 3.31 14.62
C TRP A 101 -5.19 2.23 13.73
N PHE A 102 -4.56 1.88 12.60
CA PHE A 102 -5.01 0.83 11.68
C PHE A 102 -4.29 -0.48 12.04
N SER A 103 -4.83 -1.19 13.04
CA SER A 103 -4.14 -2.31 13.67
C SER A 103 -4.11 -3.61 12.86
N CYS A 104 -4.89 -3.71 11.78
CA CYS A 104 -4.94 -4.95 11.01
C CYS A 104 -3.74 -5.13 10.06
N PHE A 105 -2.97 -4.08 9.79
CA PHE A 105 -1.83 -4.11 8.88
C PHE A 105 -0.52 -3.82 9.64
N ASP A 106 0.18 -4.88 10.05
CA ASP A 106 1.50 -4.80 10.66
C ASP A 106 2.58 -5.11 9.62
N ALA A 107 3.22 -4.06 9.10
CA ALA A 107 4.22 -4.20 8.05
C ALA A 107 5.44 -5.04 8.47
N GLU A 108 5.84 -4.99 9.74
CA GLU A 108 6.98 -5.78 10.24
C GLU A 108 6.61 -7.26 10.28
N ALA A 109 5.46 -7.60 10.86
CA ALA A 109 5.00 -8.98 10.91
C ALA A 109 4.73 -9.56 9.51
N ILE A 110 4.16 -8.78 8.60
CA ILE A 110 3.95 -9.19 7.19
C ILE A 110 5.30 -9.43 6.51
N GLY A 111 6.27 -8.54 6.70
CA GLY A 111 7.62 -8.70 6.15
C GLY A 111 8.32 -9.97 6.65
N GLU A 112 8.18 -10.30 7.94
CA GLU A 112 8.68 -11.55 8.50
C GLU A 112 8.01 -12.78 7.90
N MET A 113 6.67 -12.76 7.74
CA MET A 113 5.94 -13.86 7.10
C MET A 113 6.38 -14.09 5.65
N ILE A 114 6.65 -13.02 4.90
CA ILE A 114 7.17 -13.12 3.53
C ILE A 114 8.58 -13.72 3.55
N ALA A 115 9.47 -13.24 4.42
CA ALA A 115 10.85 -13.70 4.51
C ALA A 115 10.95 -15.19 4.90
N ASP A 116 10.09 -15.65 5.80
CA ASP A 116 10.03 -17.04 6.24
C ASP A 116 9.23 -17.95 5.28
N GLY A 117 8.61 -17.38 4.24
CA GLY A 117 7.80 -18.13 3.27
C GLY A 117 6.40 -18.54 3.75
N ARG A 118 5.97 -18.03 4.91
CA ARG A 118 4.61 -18.18 5.47
C ARG A 118 3.59 -17.26 4.78
N ALA A 119 4.06 -16.30 4.00
CA ALA A 119 3.26 -15.53 3.06
C ALA A 119 3.90 -15.52 1.68
N GLY A 120 3.07 -15.39 0.65
CA GLY A 120 3.48 -15.11 -0.73
C GLY A 120 2.81 -13.85 -1.22
N VAL A 121 3.55 -13.04 -1.97
CA VAL A 121 3.04 -11.79 -2.55
C VAL A 121 2.78 -12.00 -4.03
N PHE A 122 1.64 -11.50 -4.48
CA PHE A 122 1.14 -11.67 -5.84
C PHE A 122 0.74 -10.32 -6.42
N LEU A 123 0.91 -10.17 -7.73
CA LEU A 123 0.46 -9.00 -8.45
C LEU A 123 -1.07 -8.99 -8.49
N SER A 124 -1.68 -7.89 -8.03
CA SER A 124 -3.11 -7.67 -8.15
C SER A 124 -3.44 -6.91 -9.42
N GLU A 125 -2.81 -5.75 -9.59
CA GLU A 125 -3.00 -4.89 -10.75
C GLU A 125 -1.73 -4.08 -10.98
N ALA A 126 -1.17 -4.15 -12.19
CA ALA A 126 0.01 -3.40 -12.56
C ALA A 126 -0.36 -1.99 -13.02
N ASN A 127 0.41 -0.98 -12.60
CA ASN A 127 0.22 0.42 -12.98
C ASN A 127 -1.22 0.94 -12.75
N ILE A 128 -1.82 0.63 -11.58
CA ILE A 128 -3.08 1.24 -11.11
C ILE A 128 -3.00 2.77 -11.16
N GLU A 129 -1.80 3.28 -10.89
CA GLU A 129 -1.33 4.60 -11.25
C GLU A 129 0.05 4.40 -11.89
N TYR A 130 0.48 5.35 -12.72
CA TYR A 130 1.76 5.27 -13.38
C TYR A 130 2.91 5.02 -12.39
N GLY A 131 3.57 3.87 -12.53
CA GLY A 131 4.68 3.49 -11.67
C GLY A 131 4.28 2.88 -10.32
N ILE A 132 2.99 2.62 -10.11
CA ILE A 132 2.42 2.07 -8.87
C ILE A 132 1.65 0.80 -9.18
N ASP A 133 2.06 -0.31 -8.58
CA ASP A 133 1.35 -1.58 -8.65
C ASP A 133 0.55 -1.81 -7.37
N ARG A 134 -0.57 -2.51 -7.47
CA ARG A 134 -1.24 -3.12 -6.32
C ARG A 134 -0.76 -4.54 -6.16
N VAL A 135 -0.39 -4.90 -4.93
CA VAL A 135 0.02 -6.25 -4.59
C VAL A 135 -0.81 -6.80 -3.43
N VAL A 136 -0.94 -8.12 -3.42
CA VAL A 136 -1.70 -8.84 -2.40
C VAL A 136 -0.79 -9.93 -1.84
N ALA A 137 -0.54 -9.90 -0.53
CA ALA A 137 0.02 -11.04 0.18
C ALA A 137 -1.09 -11.98 0.60
N ILE A 138 -0.91 -13.28 0.38
CA ILE A 138 -1.71 -14.36 0.97
C ILE A 138 -0.82 -15.12 1.96
N THR A 139 -1.32 -15.36 3.16
CA THR A 139 -0.64 -16.13 4.21
C THR A 139 -1.06 -17.60 4.19
N GLU A 140 -0.26 -18.46 4.80
CA GLU A 140 -0.61 -19.88 5.03
C GLU A 140 -1.85 -20.05 5.93
N ASP A 141 -2.17 -19.05 6.76
CA ASP A 141 -3.29 -19.05 7.71
C ASP A 141 -4.61 -18.52 7.09
N GLY A 142 -4.63 -18.20 5.79
CA GLY A 142 -5.83 -17.71 5.11
C GLY A 142 -6.13 -16.22 5.33
N PHE A 143 -5.17 -15.45 5.83
CA PHE A 143 -5.23 -13.98 5.84
C PHE A 143 -4.59 -13.40 4.58
N GLY A 144 -5.17 -12.32 4.10
CA GLY A 144 -4.67 -11.54 2.98
C GLY A 144 -4.38 -10.10 3.39
N TYR A 145 -3.36 -9.51 2.77
CA TYR A 145 -2.97 -8.12 2.96
C TYR A 145 -2.76 -7.45 1.61
N VAL A 146 -3.18 -6.21 1.47
CA VAL A 146 -3.06 -5.44 0.22
C VAL A 146 -2.27 -4.18 0.51
N TRP A 147 -1.35 -3.84 -0.37
CA TRP A 147 -0.71 -2.53 -0.38
C TRP A 147 -0.28 -2.17 -1.81
N HIS A 148 0.18 -0.94 -1.98
CA HIS A 148 0.71 -0.49 -3.25
C HIS A 148 2.24 -0.45 -3.20
N GLU A 149 2.88 -0.92 -4.28
CA GLU A 149 4.31 -0.87 -4.51
C GLU A 149 4.69 0.13 -5.59
N ILE A 150 5.87 0.71 -5.45
CA ILE A 150 6.49 1.49 -6.52
C ILE A 150 7.24 0.51 -7.40
N ASN A 151 6.87 0.42 -8.68
CA ASN A 151 7.52 -0.47 -9.64
C ASN A 151 8.74 0.20 -10.28
N ASP A 152 9.51 -0.56 -11.07
CA ASP A 152 10.69 -0.08 -11.80
C ASP A 152 10.50 1.24 -12.55
N CYS A 153 9.33 1.43 -13.15
CA CYS A 153 9.02 2.64 -13.91
C CYS A 153 8.75 3.82 -12.98
N GLY A 154 8.08 3.59 -11.86
CA GLY A 154 7.94 4.55 -10.78
C GLY A 154 9.31 4.99 -10.26
N GLU A 155 10.15 4.04 -9.86
CA GLU A 155 11.48 4.32 -9.30
C GLU A 155 12.33 5.17 -10.24
N LYS A 156 12.49 4.74 -11.50
CA LYS A 156 13.25 5.47 -12.52
C LYS A 156 12.68 6.86 -12.82
N SER A 157 11.35 6.99 -12.78
CA SER A 157 10.72 8.27 -13.04
C SER A 157 10.92 9.26 -11.89
N TYR A 158 10.87 8.79 -10.64
CA TYR A 158 10.99 9.64 -9.46
C TYR A 158 12.44 10.02 -9.15
N ASP A 159 13.42 9.18 -9.49
CA ASP A 159 14.85 9.47 -9.26
C ASP A 159 15.53 10.22 -10.42
N GLY A 160 14.85 10.33 -11.58
CA GLY A 160 15.35 11.02 -12.77
C GLY A 160 16.20 10.16 -13.70
N THR A 161 16.25 8.85 -13.46
CA THR A 161 16.88 7.87 -14.36
C THR A 161 16.06 7.78 -15.66
N PRO A 162 16.72 7.66 -16.84
CA PRO A 162 16.00 7.43 -18.08
C PRO A 162 15.08 6.21 -17.99
N LEU A 163 13.82 6.40 -18.36
CA LEU A 163 12.85 5.32 -18.44
C LEU A 163 13.30 4.28 -19.48
N GLY A 164 13.14 3.00 -19.15
CA GLY A 164 13.34 1.90 -20.10
C GLY A 164 12.22 1.86 -21.15
N GLU A 165 12.43 1.07 -22.21
CA GLU A 165 11.45 0.89 -23.31
C GLU A 165 10.15 0.21 -22.85
N ASP A 166 10.19 -0.51 -21.72
CA ASP A 166 9.06 -1.27 -21.18
C ASP A 166 8.11 -0.42 -20.32
N CYS A 167 8.47 0.83 -20.02
CA CYS A 167 7.63 1.71 -19.23
C CYS A 167 6.52 2.34 -20.08
N PRO A 168 5.25 2.27 -19.67
CA PRO A 168 4.17 2.87 -20.42
C PRO A 168 4.38 4.39 -20.56
N PRO A 169 3.77 5.05 -21.55
CA PRO A 169 3.75 6.51 -21.58
C PRO A 169 2.98 7.04 -20.37
N ARG A 170 3.47 8.13 -19.77
CA ARG A 170 2.71 8.82 -18.73
C ARG A 170 1.40 9.34 -19.31
N PRO A 171 0.27 9.22 -18.59
CA PRO A 171 -0.96 9.90 -18.98
C PRO A 171 -0.69 11.41 -19.13
N GLU A 172 -1.22 12.02 -20.19
CA GLU A 172 -1.19 13.48 -20.32
C GLU A 172 -2.14 14.09 -19.28
N SER A 173 -1.61 15.03 -18.49
CA SER A 173 -2.33 15.76 -17.43
C SER A 173 -3.30 16.80 -17.98
#